data_AF-A0A843LNB5-F1
#
_entry.id   AF-A0A843LNB5-F1
#
_cell.length_a   1.000
_cell.length_b   1.000
_cell.length_c   1.000
_cell.angle_alpha   90.00
_cell.angle_beta   90.00
_cell.angle_gamma   90.00
#
_symmetry.space_group_name_H-M   'P 1'
#
loop_
_entity.id
_entity.type
_entity.pdbx_description
1 polymer ?
#
loop_
_entity_poly.entity_id
_entity_poly.type
_entity_poly.pdbx_seq_one_letter_code
_entity_poly.pdbx_strand_id
1 'polypeptide(L)'
;MILFVGIIFISLISVTGYYYVETSKQIDERFRQNLIQTELGLKSASDRITKGQMLWEATYKKPLLAVTNLVLKEYERSSRTPSEMNFDDIINRIDPAYKDRIDIMLINTSGVAEYSTNKKDLYLNFSKWGPFYQTITDMRMNDTFRLDRAVRGFDSDNPWRIFGYQPTPDHQYLIQTTYRIYDDYTKERSELSLHALVTQVLNQHPWVLALDLIGSTGMITSRLDENPVQADPHDAEIAQEVYTTHETRDFPDERNQTRTRFFFIESGDNVSPASAYIDHVAKIVYSTQHYEQEKGSLLTLAISLILIAIILAFALAYLLSRYIFSPVDTLLADLDEISRGNLNHQIRPSRHLEINRINDAVSRMVESIRGSIRSLEISEKRYSTLFSNASDAIILWNGQRVIHANPAAFT
;
A
#
# COMPACT_ATOMS: atom_id res chain seq x y z
N MET A 1 -9.06 -14.68 42.80
CA MET A 1 -8.33 -15.55 41.85
C MET A 1 -8.76 -15.33 40.40
N ILE A 2 -10.02 -15.63 40.05
CA ILE A 2 -10.55 -15.50 38.67
C ILE A 2 -10.29 -14.10 38.10
N LEU A 3 -10.48 -13.07 38.92
CA LEU A 3 -10.26 -11.67 38.52
C LEU A 3 -8.77 -11.37 38.21
N PHE A 4 -7.83 -11.92 38.98
CA PHE A 4 -6.39 -11.72 38.76
C PHE A 4 -5.89 -12.44 37.50
N VAL A 5 -6.28 -13.72 37.31
CA VAL A 5 -5.95 -14.47 36.09
C VAL A 5 -6.62 -13.84 34.87
N GLY A 6 -7.87 -13.37 35.03
CA GLY A 6 -8.60 -12.64 33.99
C GLY A 6 -7.89 -11.37 33.54
N ILE A 7 -7.35 -10.56 34.47
CA ILE A 7 -6.58 -9.35 34.13
C ILE A 7 -5.34 -9.69 33.31
N ILE A 8 -4.56 -10.69 33.71
CA ILE A 8 -3.36 -11.12 32.97
C ILE A 8 -3.74 -11.59 31.57
N PHE A 9 -4.80 -12.38 31.46
CA PHE A 9 -5.28 -12.90 30.19
C PHE A 9 -5.76 -11.79 29.24
N ILE A 10 -6.55 -10.84 29.77
CA ILE A 10 -7.01 -9.67 29.01
C ILE A 10 -5.83 -8.82 28.55
N SER A 11 -4.82 -8.61 29.42
CA SER A 11 -3.60 -7.88 29.06
C SER A 11 -2.86 -8.57 27.91
N LEU A 12 -2.70 -9.88 27.96
CA LEU A 12 -1.99 -10.65 26.94
C LEU A 12 -2.73 -10.65 25.59
N ILE A 13 -4.06 -10.79 25.60
CA ILE A 13 -4.89 -10.63 24.39
C ILE A 13 -4.75 -9.22 23.83
N SER A 14 -4.83 -8.20 24.68
CA SER A 14 -4.76 -6.80 24.25
C SER A 14 -3.41 -6.50 23.59
N VAL A 15 -2.31 -6.96 24.18
CA VAL A 15 -0.96 -6.82 23.60
C VAL A 15 -0.85 -7.57 22.28
N THR A 16 -1.30 -8.82 22.22
CA THR A 16 -1.26 -9.63 20.98
C THR A 16 -2.09 -8.99 19.87
N GLY A 17 -3.29 -8.50 20.21
CA GLY A 17 -4.17 -7.80 19.28
C GLY A 17 -3.57 -6.49 18.79
N TYR A 18 -2.94 -5.70 19.67
CA TYR A 18 -2.22 -4.50 19.29
C TYR A 18 -1.09 -4.79 18.30
N TYR A 19 -0.23 -5.78 18.60
CA TYR A 19 0.85 -6.19 17.70
C TYR A 19 0.31 -6.70 16.36
N TYR A 20 -0.75 -7.51 16.36
CA TYR A 20 -1.38 -7.99 15.13
C TYR A 20 -1.85 -6.83 14.25
N VAL A 21 -2.58 -5.87 14.83
CA VAL A 21 -3.10 -4.71 14.08
C VAL A 21 -1.96 -3.87 13.52
N GLU A 22 -0.95 -3.57 14.34
CA GLU A 22 0.19 -2.74 13.93
C GLU A 22 1.01 -3.43 12.83
N THR A 23 1.33 -4.72 12.99
CA THR A 23 2.08 -5.47 11.97
C THR A 23 1.26 -5.67 10.69
N SER A 24 -0.05 -5.95 10.77
CA SER A 24 -0.91 -6.03 9.59
C SER A 24 -0.92 -4.71 8.83
N LYS A 25 -1.02 -3.59 9.54
CA LYS A 25 -0.96 -2.25 8.94
C LYS A 25 0.38 -1.98 8.26
N GLN A 26 1.49 -2.41 8.86
CA GLN A 26 2.81 -2.28 8.24
C GLN A 26 2.96 -3.12 6.96
N ILE A 27 2.38 -4.33 6.93
CA ILE A 27 2.36 -5.17 5.72
C ILE A 27 1.54 -4.47 4.61
N ASP A 28 0.34 -3.97 4.96
CA ASP A 28 -0.53 -3.22 4.04
C ASP A 28 0.17 -1.96 3.49
N GLU A 29 0.82 -1.19 4.36
CA GLU A 29 1.56 0.01 4.00
C GLU A 29 2.73 -0.32 3.08
N ARG A 30 3.55 -1.32 3.42
CA ARG A 30 4.70 -1.73 2.60
C ARG A 30 4.24 -2.17 1.20
N PHE A 31 3.17 -2.95 1.11
CA PHE A 31 2.61 -3.34 -0.18
C PHE A 31 2.17 -2.11 -0.97
N ARG A 32 1.42 -1.20 -0.36
CA ARG A 32 0.99 0.06 -1.00
C ARG A 32 2.18 0.91 -1.46
N GLN A 33 3.21 1.04 -0.63
CA GLN A 33 4.42 1.80 -0.99
C GLN A 33 5.13 1.16 -2.18
N ASN A 34 5.24 -0.16 -2.26
CA ASN A 34 5.82 -0.84 -3.42
C ASN A 34 5.03 -0.54 -4.72
N LEU A 35 3.70 -0.51 -4.65
CA LEU A 35 2.86 -0.14 -5.79
C LEU A 35 3.13 1.32 -6.23
N ILE A 36 3.14 2.26 -5.28
CA ILE A 36 3.38 3.69 -5.55
C ILE A 36 4.79 3.92 -6.10
N GLN A 37 5.81 3.27 -5.54
CA GLN A 37 7.19 3.40 -6.02
C GLN A 37 7.36 2.86 -7.44
N THR A 38 6.69 1.74 -7.77
CA THR A 38 6.69 1.20 -9.14
C THR A 38 6.04 2.18 -10.11
N GLU A 39 4.90 2.76 -9.73
CA GLU A 39 4.20 3.78 -10.52
C GLU A 39 5.04 5.05 -10.73
N LEU A 40 5.61 5.62 -9.66
CA LEU A 40 6.47 6.80 -9.75
C LEU A 40 7.74 6.53 -10.57
N GLY A 41 8.30 5.33 -10.44
CA GLY A 41 9.44 4.86 -11.22
C GLY A 41 9.11 4.81 -12.72
N LEU A 42 7.96 4.25 -13.07
CA LEU A 42 7.45 4.19 -14.44
C LEU A 42 7.20 5.58 -15.03
N LYS A 43 6.51 6.46 -14.29
CA LYS A 43 6.29 7.86 -14.71
C LYS A 43 7.60 8.60 -14.98
N SER A 44 8.54 8.50 -14.04
CA SER A 44 9.85 9.16 -14.16
C SER A 44 10.69 8.57 -15.31
N ALA A 45 10.60 7.25 -15.53
CA ALA A 45 11.32 6.61 -16.62
C ALA A 45 10.73 6.97 -17.99
N SER A 46 9.40 7.01 -18.10
CA SER A 46 8.67 7.47 -19.29
C SER A 46 9.09 8.88 -19.69
N ASP A 47 9.07 9.84 -18.75
CA ASP A 47 9.51 11.22 -18.99
C ASP A 47 10.98 11.29 -19.47
N ARG A 48 11.88 10.53 -18.85
CA ARG A 48 13.30 10.48 -19.26
C ARG A 48 13.47 9.88 -20.65
N ILE A 49 12.73 8.82 -20.97
CA ILE A 49 12.75 8.19 -22.30
C ILE A 49 12.27 9.20 -23.35
N THR A 50 11.14 9.87 -23.11
CA THR A 50 10.62 10.90 -24.01
C THR A 50 11.64 12.02 -24.23
N LYS A 51 12.25 12.56 -23.17
CA LYS A 51 13.29 13.60 -23.29
C LYS A 51 14.52 13.12 -24.05
N GLY A 52 14.95 11.88 -23.82
CA GLY A 52 16.04 11.25 -24.56
C GLY A 52 15.73 11.10 -26.05
N GLN A 53 14.52 10.63 -26.38
CA GLN A 53 14.05 10.54 -27.76
C GLN A 53 13.97 11.93 -28.42
N MET A 54 13.46 12.95 -27.72
CA MET A 54 13.39 14.32 -28.24
C MET A 54 14.78 14.91 -28.53
N LEU A 55 15.78 14.61 -27.69
CA LEU A 55 17.16 15.04 -27.93
C LEU A 55 17.73 14.41 -29.21
N TRP A 56 17.45 13.12 -29.43
CA TRP A 56 17.81 12.43 -30.66
C TRP A 56 17.04 12.99 -31.87
N GLU A 57 15.73 13.21 -31.75
CA GLU A 57 14.88 13.81 -32.78
C GLU A 57 15.35 15.21 -33.19
N ALA A 58 15.86 16.00 -32.24
CA ALA A 58 16.39 17.33 -32.50
C ALA A 58 17.56 17.34 -33.49
N THR A 59 18.27 16.22 -33.68
CA THR A 59 19.35 16.11 -34.69
C THR A 59 18.84 16.24 -36.13
N TYR A 60 17.57 15.88 -36.39
CA TYR A 60 16.94 15.97 -37.71
C TYR A 60 16.34 17.35 -38.01
N LYS A 61 16.25 18.24 -37.00
CA LYS A 61 15.67 19.58 -37.16
C LYS A 61 16.36 20.39 -38.25
N LYS A 62 17.70 20.37 -38.26
CA LYS A 62 18.49 21.18 -39.20
C LYS A 62 18.31 20.73 -40.67
N PRO A 63 18.42 19.43 -41.01
CA PRO A 63 18.09 18.94 -42.34
C PRO A 63 16.68 19.31 -42.80
N LEU A 64 15.66 19.07 -41.96
CA LEU A 64 14.26 19.35 -42.29
C LEU A 64 14.03 20.84 -42.54
N LEU A 65 14.54 21.71 -41.65
CA LEU A 65 14.41 23.16 -41.80
C LEU A 65 15.13 23.67 -43.06
N ALA A 66 16.29 23.09 -43.40
CA ALA A 66 17.01 23.46 -44.62
C ALA A 66 16.19 23.16 -45.89
N VAL A 67 15.57 21.96 -45.97
CA VAL A 67 14.69 21.59 -47.08
C VAL A 67 13.47 22.51 -47.13
N THR A 68 12.80 22.69 -46.01
CA THR A 68 11.63 23.56 -45.91
C THR A 68 11.92 24.98 -46.40
N ASN A 69 13.09 25.54 -46.08
CA ASN A 69 13.50 26.85 -46.56
C ASN A 69 13.71 26.91 -48.08
N LEU A 70 14.11 25.80 -48.73
CA LEU A 70 14.15 25.70 -50.19
C LEU A 70 12.75 25.72 -50.77
N VAL A 71 11.81 24.96 -50.17
CA VAL A 71 10.40 24.94 -50.59
C VAL A 71 9.76 26.31 -50.47
N LEU A 72 9.98 27.02 -49.35
CA LEU A 72 9.46 28.38 -49.16
C LEU A 72 10.00 29.38 -50.19
N LYS A 73 11.31 29.33 -50.48
CA LYS A 73 11.91 30.20 -51.49
C LYS A 73 11.32 29.95 -52.88
N GLU A 74 11.10 28.68 -53.20
CA GLU A 74 10.51 28.30 -54.48
C GLU A 74 9.03 28.66 -54.56
N TYR A 75 8.28 28.53 -53.45
CA TYR A 75 6.89 28.95 -53.35
C TYR A 75 6.74 30.46 -53.60
N GLU A 76 7.61 31.29 -53.02
CA GLU A 76 7.61 32.73 -53.31
C GLU A 76 8.05 33.03 -54.75
N ARG A 77 9.02 32.29 -55.29
CA ARG A 77 9.46 32.43 -56.70
C ARG A 77 8.35 32.11 -57.70
N SER A 78 7.52 31.12 -57.40
CA SER A 78 6.39 30.69 -58.24
C SER A 78 5.11 31.51 -58.00
N SER A 79 5.25 32.75 -57.48
CA SER A 79 4.12 33.62 -57.13
C SER A 79 3.08 32.91 -56.25
N ARG A 80 3.55 32.06 -55.33
CA ARG A 80 2.73 31.31 -54.37
C ARG A 80 1.78 30.30 -55.00
N THR A 81 2.13 29.80 -56.19
CA THR A 81 1.36 28.81 -56.93
C THR A 81 2.10 27.47 -56.94
N PRO A 82 1.62 26.43 -56.20
CA PRO A 82 2.30 25.14 -56.12
C PRO A 82 2.51 24.43 -57.46
N SER A 83 1.56 24.54 -58.39
CA SER A 83 1.64 23.91 -59.72
C SER A 83 2.73 24.52 -60.61
N GLU A 84 3.24 25.71 -60.27
CA GLU A 84 4.31 26.42 -60.99
C GLU A 84 5.69 26.26 -60.33
N MET A 85 5.77 25.56 -59.18
CA MET A 85 7.02 25.31 -58.48
C MET A 85 7.87 24.28 -59.22
N ASN A 86 9.18 24.53 -59.31
CA ASN A 86 10.16 23.59 -59.84
C ASN A 86 10.68 22.68 -58.72
N PHE A 87 9.92 21.64 -58.40
CA PHE A 87 10.30 20.67 -57.37
C PHE A 87 11.56 19.89 -57.71
N ASP A 88 11.85 19.64 -58.98
CA ASP A 88 13.09 18.96 -59.38
C ASP A 88 14.32 19.79 -59.00
N ASP A 89 14.28 21.12 -59.14
CA ASP A 89 15.34 22.02 -58.66
C ASP A 89 15.47 21.96 -57.13
N ILE A 90 14.34 21.99 -56.39
CA ILE A 90 14.35 21.85 -54.92
C ILE A 90 15.09 20.57 -54.54
N ILE A 91 14.67 19.43 -55.09
CA ILE A 91 15.24 18.10 -54.80
C ILE A 91 16.73 18.05 -55.16
N ASN A 92 17.15 18.66 -56.26
CA ASN A 92 18.56 18.72 -56.66
C ASN A 92 19.45 19.57 -55.76
N ARG A 93 18.87 20.51 -55.02
CA ARG A 93 19.57 21.38 -54.06
C ARG A 93 19.59 20.84 -52.63
N ILE A 94 18.88 19.75 -52.36
CA ILE A 94 18.98 19.04 -51.08
C ILE A 94 20.36 18.41 -50.96
N ASP A 95 20.93 18.47 -49.76
CA ASP A 95 22.22 17.84 -49.45
C ASP A 95 22.21 16.35 -49.84
N PRO A 96 23.16 15.89 -50.67
CA PRO A 96 23.23 14.50 -51.10
C PRO A 96 23.27 13.49 -49.94
N ALA A 97 23.75 13.88 -48.75
CA ALA A 97 23.82 12.99 -47.59
C ALA A 97 22.45 12.49 -47.12
N TYR A 98 21.37 13.24 -47.37
CA TYR A 98 20.02 12.87 -46.93
C TYR A 98 18.92 13.08 -47.98
N LYS A 99 19.26 13.53 -49.19
CA LYS A 99 18.33 13.76 -50.30
C LYS A 99 17.34 12.61 -50.51
N ASP A 100 17.83 11.37 -50.59
CA ASP A 100 17.00 10.19 -50.89
C ASP A 100 16.09 9.76 -49.72
N ARG A 101 16.25 10.40 -48.56
CA ARG A 101 15.48 10.16 -47.34
C ARG A 101 14.38 11.21 -47.11
N ILE A 102 14.30 12.23 -47.96
CA ILE A 102 13.37 13.34 -47.79
C ILE A 102 12.15 13.19 -48.70
N ASP A 103 10.98 13.38 -48.11
CA ASP A 103 9.74 13.58 -48.86
C ASP A 103 9.12 14.93 -48.46
N ILE A 104 8.63 15.66 -49.46
CA ILE A 104 7.95 16.95 -49.31
C ILE A 104 6.47 16.79 -49.66
N MET A 105 5.61 17.44 -48.88
CA MET A 105 4.18 17.54 -49.11
C MET A 105 3.66 18.95 -48.81
N LEU A 106 2.69 19.42 -49.60
CA LEU A 106 1.98 20.68 -49.37
C LEU A 106 0.52 20.37 -49.02
N ILE A 107 0.12 20.72 -47.80
CA ILE A 107 -1.22 20.50 -47.28
C ILE A 107 -2.00 21.80 -47.36
N ASN A 108 -3.09 21.84 -48.10
CA ASN A 108 -3.87 23.05 -48.30
C ASN A 108 -4.81 23.35 -47.11
N THR A 109 -5.56 24.45 -47.22
CA THR A 109 -6.49 24.93 -46.19
C THR A 109 -7.61 23.96 -45.82
N SER A 110 -7.93 23.00 -46.69
CA SER A 110 -8.92 21.94 -46.44
C SER A 110 -8.31 20.68 -45.83
N GLY A 111 -7.01 20.70 -45.52
CA GLY A 111 -6.29 19.53 -45.00
C GLY A 111 -5.99 18.47 -46.05
N VAL A 112 -5.98 18.83 -47.34
CA VAL A 112 -5.67 17.89 -48.42
C VAL A 112 -4.23 18.10 -48.89
N ALA A 113 -3.50 16.99 -49.02
CA ALA A 113 -2.18 16.96 -49.64
C ALA A 113 -2.28 17.23 -51.15
N GLU A 114 -2.17 18.50 -51.53
CA GLU A 114 -2.31 18.95 -52.92
C GLU A 114 -1.08 18.61 -53.77
N TYR A 115 0.08 18.55 -53.12
CA TYR A 115 1.32 18.08 -53.70
C TYR A 115 2.02 17.12 -52.75
N SER A 116 2.61 16.06 -53.30
CA SER A 116 3.53 15.18 -52.57
C SER A 116 4.57 14.57 -53.51
N THR A 117 5.81 14.54 -53.05
CA THR A 117 6.90 13.76 -53.67
C THR A 117 6.68 12.25 -53.53
N ASN A 118 6.06 11.81 -52.44
CA ASN A 118 5.58 10.43 -52.29
C ASN A 118 4.18 10.31 -52.91
N LYS A 119 4.08 9.62 -54.05
CA LYS A 119 2.81 9.47 -54.79
C LYS A 119 1.71 8.76 -53.99
N LYS A 120 2.06 7.95 -52.98
CA LYS A 120 1.06 7.30 -52.10
C LYS A 120 0.32 8.29 -51.21
N ASP A 121 0.93 9.45 -50.92
CA ASP A 121 0.37 10.45 -50.00
C ASP A 121 -0.34 11.59 -50.74
N LEU A 122 -0.32 11.60 -52.08
CA LEU A 122 -1.03 12.61 -52.86
C LEU A 122 -2.55 12.47 -52.65
N TYR A 123 -3.22 13.61 -52.41
CA TYR A 123 -4.64 13.69 -52.06
C TYR A 123 -5.02 13.04 -50.72
N LEU A 124 -4.04 12.74 -49.86
CA LEU A 124 -4.31 12.37 -48.47
C LEU A 124 -5.13 13.48 -47.80
N ASN A 125 -6.25 13.11 -47.20
CA ASN A 125 -7.18 14.06 -46.60
C ASN A 125 -7.13 13.92 -45.07
N PHE A 126 -6.48 14.89 -44.42
CA PHE A 126 -6.27 14.91 -42.98
C PHE A 126 -7.53 15.19 -42.18
N SER A 127 -8.59 15.76 -42.78
CA SER A 127 -9.86 16.03 -42.08
C SER A 127 -10.56 14.75 -41.57
N LYS A 128 -10.11 13.56 -42.03
CA LYS A 128 -10.54 12.27 -41.49
C LYS A 128 -10.08 12.01 -40.05
N TRP A 129 -9.04 12.70 -39.58
CA TRP A 129 -8.51 12.58 -38.22
C TRP A 129 -8.75 13.88 -37.44
N GLY A 130 -9.98 14.07 -36.96
CA GLY A 130 -10.48 15.35 -36.39
C GLY A 130 -9.50 16.11 -35.48
N PRO A 131 -8.97 15.51 -34.39
CA PRO A 131 -8.06 16.23 -33.51
C PRO A 131 -6.73 16.57 -34.17
N PHE A 132 -6.15 15.67 -34.96
CA PHE A 132 -4.91 15.93 -35.70
C PHE A 132 -5.10 16.97 -36.82
N TYR A 133 -6.28 16.98 -37.46
CA TYR A 133 -6.65 18.01 -38.44
C TYR A 133 -6.66 19.41 -37.81
N GLN A 134 -7.16 19.52 -36.58
CA GLN A 134 -7.08 20.77 -35.83
C GLN A 134 -5.62 21.16 -35.56
N THR A 135 -4.78 20.22 -35.13
CA THR A 135 -3.35 20.47 -34.88
C THR A 135 -2.63 21.01 -36.13
N ILE A 136 -2.80 20.38 -37.30
CA ILE A 136 -2.15 20.87 -38.53
C ILE A 136 -2.75 22.20 -39.01
N THR A 137 -4.04 22.45 -38.75
CA THR A 137 -4.68 23.74 -39.05
C THR A 137 -4.09 24.84 -38.19
N ASP A 138 -3.91 24.59 -36.90
CA ASP A 138 -3.30 25.55 -35.97
C ASP A 138 -1.82 25.81 -36.32
N MET A 139 -1.08 24.76 -36.71
CA MET A 139 0.29 24.92 -37.21
C MET A 139 0.35 25.77 -38.49
N ARG A 140 -0.60 25.58 -39.42
CA ARG A 140 -0.70 26.37 -40.66
C ARG A 140 -0.95 27.85 -40.36
N MET A 141 -1.73 28.16 -39.33
CA MET A 141 -2.05 29.52 -38.92
C MET A 141 -0.97 30.16 -38.02
N ASN A 142 0.02 29.38 -37.58
CA ASN A 142 1.21 29.90 -36.91
C ASN A 142 2.23 30.41 -37.95
N ASP A 143 3.38 30.93 -37.51
CA ASP A 143 4.48 31.38 -38.36
C ASP A 143 5.78 30.59 -38.13
N THR A 144 5.75 29.60 -37.23
CA THR A 144 6.95 28.94 -36.72
C THR A 144 7.09 27.50 -37.21
N PHE A 145 8.33 27.11 -37.49
CA PHE A 145 8.68 25.72 -37.75
C PHE A 145 8.39 24.84 -36.52
N ARG A 146 7.74 23.70 -36.72
CA ARG A 146 7.51 22.70 -35.68
C ARG A 146 8.11 21.37 -36.10
N LEU A 147 8.91 20.80 -35.20
CA LEU A 147 9.38 19.42 -35.31
C LEU A 147 8.39 18.52 -34.56
N ASP A 148 8.07 17.38 -35.14
CA ASP A 148 7.21 16.37 -34.55
C ASP A 148 8.00 15.14 -34.12
N ARG A 149 7.31 14.18 -33.50
CA ARG A 149 7.90 12.94 -33.01
C ARG A 149 8.25 12.00 -34.15
N ALA A 150 9.31 11.23 -33.94
CA ALA A 150 9.61 10.13 -34.83
C ALA A 150 8.61 9.00 -34.58
N VAL A 151 7.94 8.52 -35.63
CA VAL A 151 6.93 7.46 -35.58
C VAL A 151 7.10 6.49 -36.74
N ARG A 152 6.73 5.21 -36.56
CA ARG A 152 6.56 4.27 -37.70
C ARG A 152 5.17 4.39 -38.34
N GLY A 153 4.18 4.88 -37.60
CA GLY A 153 2.76 4.80 -37.97
C GLY A 153 2.19 3.40 -37.68
N PHE A 154 0.98 3.13 -38.18
CA PHE A 154 0.30 1.83 -37.96
C PHE A 154 0.79 0.69 -38.85
N ASP A 155 1.62 1.00 -39.85
CA ASP A 155 2.19 0.03 -40.78
C ASP A 155 3.66 -0.14 -40.42
N SER A 156 3.97 -1.30 -39.84
CA SER A 156 5.29 -1.70 -39.32
C SER A 156 6.34 -1.87 -40.41
N ASP A 157 5.92 -2.01 -41.67
CA ASP A 157 6.84 -2.10 -42.82
C ASP A 157 7.42 -0.74 -43.21
N ASN A 158 6.84 0.35 -42.71
CA ASN A 158 7.41 1.68 -42.94
C ASN A 158 8.65 1.90 -42.07
N PRO A 159 9.69 2.54 -42.62
CA PRO A 159 10.79 3.03 -41.79
C PRO A 159 10.26 4.05 -40.78
N TRP A 160 11.04 4.28 -39.73
CA TRP A 160 10.80 5.42 -38.84
C TRP A 160 10.80 6.70 -39.67
N ARG A 161 9.87 7.59 -39.34
CA ARG A 161 9.73 8.89 -40.01
C ARG A 161 9.62 9.97 -38.96
N ILE A 162 10.31 11.07 -39.20
CA ILE A 162 10.13 12.29 -38.43
C ILE A 162 9.66 13.40 -39.37
N PHE A 163 8.78 14.25 -38.84
CA PHE A 163 8.09 15.27 -39.62
C PHE A 163 8.46 16.67 -39.15
N GLY A 164 8.72 17.55 -40.11
CA GLY A 164 8.85 18.98 -39.92
C GLY A 164 7.67 19.68 -40.59
N TYR A 165 7.08 20.64 -39.89
CA TYR A 165 5.95 21.42 -40.38
C TYR A 165 6.33 22.90 -40.42
N GLN A 166 6.03 23.55 -41.54
CA GLN A 166 6.24 24.98 -41.71
C GLN A 166 5.09 25.60 -42.51
N PRO A 167 4.41 26.61 -41.95
CA PRO A 167 3.38 27.36 -42.66
C PRO A 167 3.99 28.21 -43.78
N THR A 168 3.26 28.36 -44.88
CA THR A 168 3.56 29.38 -45.89
C THR A 168 3.20 30.78 -45.36
N PRO A 169 3.85 31.87 -45.83
CA PRO A 169 3.61 33.21 -45.30
C PRO A 169 2.19 33.78 -45.53
N ASP A 170 1.44 33.20 -46.47
CA ASP A 170 0.03 33.50 -46.74
C ASP A 170 -0.94 32.54 -46.03
N HIS A 171 -0.39 31.62 -45.24
CA HIS A 171 -1.07 30.52 -44.56
C HIS A 171 -1.92 29.65 -45.50
N GLN A 172 -1.75 29.68 -46.82
CA GLN A 172 -2.56 28.85 -47.72
C GLN A 172 -2.16 27.38 -47.64
N TYR A 173 -0.89 27.09 -47.33
CA TYR A 173 -0.37 25.75 -47.22
C TYR A 173 0.44 25.55 -45.94
N LEU A 174 0.40 24.32 -45.44
CA LEU A 174 1.38 23.79 -44.50
C LEU A 174 2.36 22.91 -45.28
N ILE A 175 3.63 23.27 -45.25
CA ILE A 175 4.70 22.46 -45.81
C ILE A 175 5.04 21.39 -44.78
N GLN A 176 4.88 20.12 -45.17
CA GLN A 176 5.39 18.98 -44.41
C GLN A 176 6.65 18.46 -45.09
N THR A 177 7.75 18.40 -44.35
CA THR A 177 8.98 17.70 -44.73
C THR A 177 9.11 16.43 -43.88
N THR A 178 9.28 15.29 -44.54
CA THR A 178 9.45 13.99 -43.90
C THR A 178 10.90 13.56 -44.06
N TYR A 179 11.50 13.04 -43.00
CA TYR A 179 12.80 12.38 -43.05
C TYR A 179 12.61 10.89 -42.70
N ARG A 180 12.95 10.01 -43.65
CA ARG A 180 12.95 8.55 -43.49
C ARG A 180 14.23 8.09 -42.80
N ILE A 181 14.08 7.43 -41.67
CA ILE A 181 15.16 6.97 -40.78
C ILE A 181 15.28 5.45 -40.93
N TYR A 182 16.41 5.01 -41.49
CA TYR A 182 16.69 3.58 -41.74
C TYR A 182 17.62 2.99 -40.67
N ASP A 183 18.88 3.46 -40.60
CA ASP A 183 19.93 2.82 -39.79
C ASP A 183 20.60 3.77 -38.78
N ASP A 184 20.10 5.00 -38.66
CA ASP A 184 20.73 6.01 -37.82
C ASP A 184 20.36 5.74 -36.34
N TYR A 185 21.30 5.14 -35.58
CA TYR A 185 21.22 4.97 -34.12
C TYR A 185 20.07 4.07 -33.64
N THR A 186 19.71 3.05 -34.43
CA THR A 186 18.62 2.12 -34.11
C THR A 186 18.84 1.40 -32.78
N LYS A 187 20.09 1.07 -32.44
CA LYS A 187 20.44 0.42 -31.17
C LYS A 187 20.22 1.35 -29.97
N GLU A 188 20.84 2.52 -29.98
CA GLU A 188 20.74 3.48 -28.88
C GLU A 188 19.30 3.98 -28.68
N ARG A 189 18.55 4.18 -29.77
CA ARG A 189 17.13 4.51 -29.70
C ARG A 189 16.31 3.35 -29.13
N SER A 190 16.61 2.10 -29.49
CA SER A 190 15.89 0.94 -28.95
C SER A 190 16.08 0.77 -27.43
N GLU A 191 17.22 1.20 -26.89
CA GLU A 191 17.46 1.26 -25.45
C GLU A 191 16.62 2.36 -24.77
N LEU A 192 16.25 3.41 -25.52
CA LEU A 192 15.31 4.46 -25.12
C LEU A 192 13.89 4.17 -25.63
N SER A 193 13.40 2.94 -25.47
CA SER A 193 12.04 2.54 -25.87
C SER A 193 11.17 2.18 -24.67
N LEU A 194 9.85 2.32 -24.85
CA LEU A 194 8.88 1.83 -23.88
C LEU A 194 8.94 0.31 -23.72
N HIS A 195 9.31 -0.42 -24.78
CA HIS A 195 9.54 -1.86 -24.72
C HIS A 195 10.69 -2.22 -23.76
N ALA A 196 11.83 -1.51 -23.86
CA ALA A 196 12.97 -1.71 -22.98
C ALA A 196 12.61 -1.40 -21.52
N LEU A 197 11.83 -0.34 -21.28
CA LEU A 197 11.31 -0.01 -19.94
C LEU A 197 10.46 -1.14 -19.36
N VAL A 198 9.48 -1.64 -20.11
CA VAL A 198 8.60 -2.73 -19.67
C VAL A 198 9.41 -3.98 -19.36
N THR A 199 10.33 -4.35 -20.26
CA THR A 199 11.21 -5.51 -20.08
C THR A 199 12.08 -5.36 -18.83
N GLN A 200 12.65 -4.18 -18.60
CA GLN A 200 13.45 -3.91 -17.40
C GLN A 200 12.61 -4.05 -16.13
N VAL A 201 11.40 -3.49 -16.09
CA VAL A 201 10.51 -3.55 -14.91
C VAL A 201 10.11 -4.98 -14.59
N LEU A 202 9.72 -5.77 -15.60
CA LEU A 202 9.39 -7.19 -15.42
C LEU A 202 10.58 -8.00 -14.89
N ASN A 203 11.80 -7.70 -15.34
CA ASN A 203 13.01 -8.39 -14.88
C ASN A 203 13.47 -7.96 -13.48
N GLN A 204 13.28 -6.70 -13.10
CA GLN A 204 13.75 -6.14 -11.82
C GLN A 204 12.76 -6.36 -10.67
N HIS A 205 11.48 -6.56 -10.97
CA HIS A 205 10.41 -6.66 -9.97
C HIS A 205 9.66 -8.00 -10.10
N PRO A 206 10.10 -9.07 -9.40
CA PRO A 206 9.49 -10.39 -9.49
C PRO A 206 8.01 -10.46 -9.08
N TRP A 207 7.51 -9.46 -8.35
CA TRP A 207 6.11 -9.33 -7.98
C TRP A 207 5.25 -8.67 -9.08
N VAL A 208 5.84 -8.21 -10.17
CA VAL A 208 5.13 -7.72 -11.36
C VAL A 208 5.05 -8.86 -12.37
N LEU A 209 3.83 -9.34 -12.63
CA LEU A 209 3.57 -10.48 -13.50
C LEU A 209 3.37 -10.06 -14.96
N ALA A 210 2.80 -8.89 -15.18
CA ALA A 210 2.60 -8.32 -16.51
C ALA A 210 2.55 -6.79 -16.43
N LEU A 211 2.98 -6.14 -17.50
CA LEU A 211 2.92 -4.70 -17.65
C LEU A 211 2.71 -4.36 -19.13
N ASP A 212 1.62 -3.66 -19.42
CA ASP A 212 1.32 -3.11 -20.74
C ASP A 212 1.10 -1.61 -20.63
N LEU A 213 1.57 -0.86 -21.63
CA LEU A 213 1.29 0.56 -21.77
C LEU A 213 0.28 0.72 -22.90
N ILE A 214 -0.85 1.37 -22.64
CA ILE A 214 -1.99 1.48 -23.54
C ILE A 214 -2.17 2.95 -23.91
N GLY A 215 -2.09 3.28 -25.20
CA GLY A 215 -2.29 4.66 -25.69
C GLY A 215 -3.76 5.05 -25.78
N SER A 216 -4.04 6.31 -26.11
CA SER A 216 -5.41 6.87 -26.27
C SER A 216 -6.26 6.21 -27.37
N THR A 217 -5.66 5.36 -28.20
CA THR A 217 -6.34 4.58 -29.25
C THR A 217 -6.71 3.17 -28.80
N GLY A 218 -6.36 2.76 -27.58
CA GLY A 218 -6.51 1.38 -27.09
C GLY A 218 -5.42 0.42 -27.58
N MET A 219 -4.39 0.92 -28.26
CA MET A 219 -3.25 0.13 -28.72
C MET A 219 -2.19 -0.01 -27.61
N ILE A 220 -1.53 -1.18 -27.54
CA ILE A 220 -0.41 -1.41 -26.63
C ILE A 220 0.85 -0.72 -27.18
N THR A 221 1.21 0.41 -26.59
CA THR A 221 2.34 1.26 -27.02
C THR A 221 3.71 0.68 -26.69
N SER A 222 3.81 -0.16 -25.64
CA SER A 222 5.05 -0.84 -25.28
C SER A 222 5.49 -1.93 -26.26
N ARG A 223 4.67 -2.27 -27.27
CA ARG A 223 4.97 -3.27 -28.30
C ARG A 223 4.91 -2.71 -29.73
N LEU A 224 4.65 -1.40 -29.88
CA LEU A 224 4.51 -0.74 -31.19
C LEU A 224 5.78 -0.81 -32.05
N ASP A 225 6.95 -0.98 -31.44
CA ASP A 225 8.22 -1.11 -32.16
C ASP A 225 8.37 -2.47 -32.87
N GLU A 226 7.51 -3.44 -32.54
CA GLU A 226 7.43 -4.76 -33.17
C GLU A 226 6.20 -4.88 -34.07
N ASN A 227 5.02 -5.02 -33.47
CA ASN A 227 3.74 -5.19 -34.15
C ASN A 227 2.65 -4.44 -33.39
N PRO A 228 1.76 -3.69 -34.07
CA PRO A 228 0.63 -3.06 -33.41
C PRO A 228 -0.29 -4.12 -32.79
N VAL A 229 -0.43 -4.11 -31.46
CA VAL A 229 -1.32 -5.02 -30.73
C VAL A 229 -2.43 -4.20 -30.08
N GLN A 230 -3.69 -4.58 -30.32
CA GLN A 230 -4.82 -4.02 -29.59
C GLN A 230 -4.86 -4.58 -28.17
N ALA A 231 -5.12 -3.73 -27.19
CA ALA A 231 -5.45 -4.20 -25.85
C ALA A 231 -6.76 -5.00 -25.89
N ASP A 232 -6.95 -5.88 -24.90
CA ASP A 232 -8.24 -6.54 -24.72
C ASP A 232 -9.36 -5.47 -24.64
N PRO A 233 -10.53 -5.68 -25.26
CA PRO A 233 -11.59 -4.67 -25.29
C PRO A 233 -11.98 -4.15 -23.90
N HIS A 234 -11.96 -5.00 -22.87
CA HIS A 234 -12.27 -4.60 -21.51
C HIS A 234 -11.15 -3.73 -20.90
N ASP A 235 -9.90 -4.11 -21.11
CA ASP A 235 -8.75 -3.29 -20.68
C ASP A 235 -8.71 -1.95 -21.40
N ALA A 236 -9.06 -1.92 -22.69
CA ALA A 236 -9.10 -0.71 -23.50
C ALA A 236 -10.17 0.27 -23.00
N GLU A 237 -11.34 -0.23 -22.59
CA GLU A 237 -12.40 0.59 -21.99
C GLU A 237 -11.95 1.22 -20.67
N ILE A 238 -11.35 0.42 -19.78
CA ILE A 238 -10.79 0.92 -18.51
C ILE A 238 -9.67 1.93 -18.78
N ALA A 239 -8.78 1.63 -19.71
CA ALA A 239 -7.69 2.54 -20.08
C ALA A 239 -8.24 3.86 -20.62
N GLN A 240 -9.30 3.86 -21.42
CA GLN A 240 -9.92 5.09 -21.92
C GLN A 240 -10.56 5.92 -20.79
N GLU A 241 -11.20 5.27 -19.81
CA GLU A 241 -11.71 5.93 -18.61
C GLU A 241 -10.57 6.58 -17.81
N VAL A 242 -9.49 5.83 -17.54
CA VAL A 242 -8.32 6.32 -16.80
C VAL A 242 -7.60 7.43 -17.55
N TYR A 243 -7.52 7.35 -18.88
CA TYR A 243 -6.95 8.39 -19.73
C TYR A 243 -7.75 9.70 -19.63
N THR A 244 -9.07 9.61 -19.46
CA THR A 244 -9.95 10.80 -19.39
C THR A 244 -10.00 11.41 -18.00
N THR A 245 -10.05 10.55 -16.97
CA THR A 245 -10.22 10.99 -15.56
C THR A 245 -8.89 11.23 -14.85
N HIS A 246 -7.81 10.63 -15.35
CA HIS A 246 -6.51 10.51 -14.68
C HIS A 246 -6.58 9.84 -13.29
N GLU A 247 -7.69 9.17 -12.97
CA GLU A 247 -7.87 8.45 -11.71
C GLU A 247 -7.30 7.03 -11.81
N THR A 248 -6.62 6.58 -10.77
CA THR A 248 -6.11 5.21 -10.70
C THR A 248 -7.25 4.21 -10.44
N ARG A 249 -7.27 3.10 -11.18
CA ARG A 249 -8.21 1.99 -10.97
C ARG A 249 -7.46 0.75 -10.50
N ASP A 250 -8.02 0.08 -9.49
CA ASP A 250 -7.45 -1.14 -8.90
C ASP A 250 -8.49 -2.27 -8.91
N PHE A 251 -8.10 -3.43 -9.40
CA PHE A 251 -8.93 -4.63 -9.51
C PHE A 251 -8.24 -5.80 -8.79
N PRO A 252 -8.65 -6.15 -7.57
CA PRO A 252 -8.13 -7.33 -6.89
C PRO A 252 -8.74 -8.61 -7.46
N ASP A 253 -7.94 -9.66 -7.56
CA ASP A 253 -8.35 -11.03 -7.92
C ASP A 253 -7.79 -12.00 -6.87
N GLU A 254 -8.64 -12.30 -5.88
CA GLU A 254 -8.29 -13.20 -4.77
C GLU A 254 -8.04 -14.64 -5.24
N ARG A 255 -8.71 -15.07 -6.32
CA ARG A 255 -8.61 -16.45 -6.83
C ARG A 255 -7.24 -16.72 -7.44
N ASN A 256 -6.75 -15.76 -8.23
CA ASN A 256 -5.44 -15.87 -8.87
C ASN A 256 -4.31 -15.28 -8.03
N GLN A 257 -4.62 -14.71 -6.85
CA GLN A 257 -3.67 -14.00 -5.99
C GLN A 257 -2.95 -12.89 -6.75
N THR A 258 -3.73 -12.07 -7.45
CA THR A 258 -3.21 -10.94 -8.23
C THR A 258 -3.99 -9.66 -7.96
N ARG A 259 -3.36 -8.52 -8.27
CA ARG A 259 -4.03 -7.23 -8.32
C ARG A 259 -3.64 -6.52 -9.60
N THR A 260 -4.63 -6.18 -10.42
CA THR A 260 -4.42 -5.39 -11.63
C THR A 260 -4.65 -3.93 -11.31
N ARG A 261 -3.70 -3.07 -11.67
CA ARG A 261 -3.79 -1.62 -11.49
C ARG A 261 -3.66 -0.91 -12.84
N PHE A 262 -4.47 0.11 -13.03
CA PHE A 262 -4.41 1.04 -14.15
C PHE A 262 -4.14 2.45 -13.64
N PHE A 263 -3.15 3.13 -14.21
CA PHE A 263 -2.87 4.53 -13.89
C PHE A 263 -2.33 5.29 -15.10
N PHE A 264 -2.67 6.57 -15.17
CA PHE A 264 -2.24 7.46 -16.24
C PHE A 264 -0.76 7.85 -16.09
N ILE A 265 -0.04 7.86 -17.21
CA ILE A 265 1.35 8.31 -17.34
C ILE A 265 1.39 9.41 -18.39
N GLU A 266 1.71 10.62 -17.92
CA GLU A 266 2.12 11.71 -18.81
C GLU A 266 3.45 11.34 -19.47
N SER A 267 3.49 11.48 -20.79
CA SER A 267 4.69 11.25 -21.59
C SER A 267 5.79 12.30 -21.35
N GLY A 268 5.41 13.48 -20.86
CA GLY A 268 6.31 14.61 -20.61
C GLY A 268 6.59 15.51 -21.82
N ASP A 269 5.98 15.21 -22.99
CA ASP A 269 6.07 16.06 -24.17
C ASP A 269 4.77 16.84 -24.36
N ASN A 270 4.90 18.16 -24.32
CA ASN A 270 3.81 19.14 -24.46
C ASN A 270 4.06 20.13 -25.61
N VAL A 271 5.08 19.86 -26.45
CA VAL A 271 5.53 20.77 -27.51
C VAL A 271 5.37 20.17 -28.90
N SER A 272 5.42 18.85 -29.04
CA SER A 272 5.31 18.22 -30.36
C SER A 272 3.86 18.21 -30.84
N PRO A 273 3.60 18.32 -32.15
CA PRO A 273 2.25 18.16 -32.72
C PRO A 273 1.56 16.86 -32.30
N ALA A 274 2.30 15.75 -32.19
CA ALA A 274 1.76 14.45 -31.75
C ALA A 274 1.58 14.31 -30.23
N SER A 275 1.81 15.35 -29.42
CA SER A 275 1.80 15.26 -27.95
C SER A 275 0.48 14.72 -27.38
N ALA A 276 -0.64 14.95 -28.07
CA ALA A 276 -1.96 14.47 -27.64
C ALA A 276 -2.14 12.93 -27.68
N TYR A 277 -1.19 12.20 -28.30
CA TYR A 277 -1.32 10.76 -28.57
C TYR A 277 -0.22 9.89 -27.93
N ILE A 278 0.71 10.50 -27.22
CA ILE A 278 1.91 9.84 -26.67
C ILE A 278 1.78 9.50 -25.19
N ASP A 279 0.84 10.16 -24.49
CA ASP A 279 0.46 9.75 -23.15
C ASP A 279 -0.15 8.36 -23.19
N HIS A 280 -0.07 7.66 -22.06
CA HIS A 280 -0.50 6.27 -21.99
C HIS A 280 -0.97 5.90 -20.59
N VAL A 281 -1.77 4.85 -20.52
CA VAL A 281 -2.18 4.21 -19.28
C VAL A 281 -1.35 2.95 -19.09
N ALA A 282 -0.71 2.82 -17.93
CA ALA A 282 -0.06 1.58 -17.55
C ALA A 282 -1.08 0.62 -16.95
N LYS A 283 -1.24 -0.56 -17.56
CA LYS A 283 -1.89 -1.73 -16.97
C LYS A 283 -0.80 -2.60 -16.37
N ILE A 284 -0.82 -2.79 -15.05
CA ILE A 284 0.15 -3.62 -14.36
C ILE A 284 -0.55 -4.68 -13.52
N VAL A 285 -0.10 -5.93 -13.65
CA VAL A 285 -0.60 -7.07 -12.88
C VAL A 285 0.44 -7.42 -11.83
N TYR A 286 0.09 -7.25 -10.56
CA TYR A 286 0.93 -7.57 -9.43
C TYR A 286 0.55 -8.92 -8.81
N SER A 287 1.54 -9.70 -8.37
CA SER A 287 1.32 -10.84 -7.48
C SER A 287 1.02 -10.35 -6.06
N THR A 288 -0.06 -10.86 -5.45
CA THR A 288 -0.38 -10.66 -4.03
C THR A 288 0.02 -11.87 -3.19
N GLN A 289 0.60 -12.92 -3.77
CA GLN A 289 0.91 -14.16 -3.09
C GLN A 289 1.75 -13.96 -1.81
N HIS A 290 2.86 -13.21 -1.90
CA HIS A 290 3.72 -12.97 -0.74
C HIS A 290 3.01 -12.13 0.33
N TYR A 291 2.25 -11.12 -0.09
CA TYR A 291 1.46 -10.28 0.80
C TYR A 291 0.41 -11.10 1.58
N GLU A 292 -0.33 -11.96 0.89
CA GLU A 292 -1.32 -12.84 1.52
C GLU A 292 -0.69 -13.91 2.41
N GLN A 293 0.47 -14.46 2.00
CA GLN A 293 1.21 -15.42 2.83
C GLN A 293 1.74 -14.78 4.12
N GLU A 294 2.25 -13.56 4.07
CA GLU A 294 2.68 -12.83 5.27
C GLU A 294 1.50 -12.55 6.21
N LYS A 295 0.35 -12.11 5.68
CA LYS A 295 -0.86 -11.87 6.49
C LYS A 295 -1.41 -13.17 7.08
N GLY A 296 -1.44 -14.25 6.31
CA GLY A 296 -1.86 -15.57 6.77
C GLY A 296 -0.95 -16.11 7.87
N SER A 297 0.37 -15.94 7.73
CA SER A 297 1.35 -16.34 8.74
C SER A 297 1.20 -15.53 10.03
N LEU A 298 1.00 -14.21 9.92
CA LEU A 298 0.73 -13.32 11.06
C LEU A 298 -0.55 -13.72 11.80
N LEU A 299 -1.62 -14.01 11.07
CA LEU A 299 -2.88 -14.48 11.64
C LEU A 299 -2.73 -15.83 12.35
N THR A 300 -2.03 -16.78 11.71
CA THR A 300 -1.76 -18.10 12.31
C THR A 300 -0.93 -17.98 13.58
N LEU A 301 0.08 -17.10 13.60
CA LEU A 301 0.90 -16.82 14.77
C LEU A 301 0.06 -16.19 15.89
N ALA A 302 -0.78 -15.19 15.58
CA ALA A 302 -1.64 -14.54 16.56
C ALA A 302 -2.62 -15.53 17.21
N ILE A 303 -3.27 -16.39 16.41
CA ILE A 303 -4.17 -17.44 16.92
C ILE A 303 -3.40 -18.42 17.80
N SER A 304 -2.19 -18.83 17.38
CA SER A 304 -1.35 -19.76 18.15
C SER A 304 -0.96 -19.17 19.50
N LEU A 305 -0.58 -17.89 19.55
CA LEU A 305 -0.26 -17.19 20.80
C LEU A 305 -1.46 -17.08 21.73
N ILE A 306 -2.65 -16.77 21.20
CA ILE A 306 -3.89 -16.73 21.99
C ILE A 306 -4.22 -18.12 22.55
N LEU A 307 -4.06 -19.18 21.75
CA LEU A 307 -4.30 -20.55 22.21
C LEU A 307 -3.35 -20.94 23.35
N ILE A 308 -2.05 -20.64 23.21
CA ILE A 308 -1.05 -20.88 24.25
C ILE A 308 -1.37 -20.05 25.51
N ALA A 309 -1.76 -18.79 25.35
CA ALA A 309 -2.19 -17.92 26.45
C ALA A 309 -3.37 -18.52 27.24
N ILE A 310 -4.36 -19.07 26.54
CA ILE A 310 -5.51 -19.74 27.16
C ILE A 310 -5.04 -20.95 27.98
N ILE A 311 -4.23 -21.82 27.38
CA ILE A 311 -3.72 -23.03 28.05
C ILE A 311 -2.93 -22.64 29.32
N LEU A 312 -2.05 -21.66 29.22
CA LEU A 312 -1.26 -21.16 30.35
C LEU A 312 -2.13 -20.52 31.43
N ALA A 313 -3.17 -19.76 31.05
CA ALA A 313 -4.10 -19.17 32.00
C ALA A 313 -4.86 -20.25 32.81
N PHE A 314 -5.34 -21.30 32.14
CA PHE A 314 -5.98 -22.43 32.81
C PHE A 314 -5.00 -23.19 33.71
N ALA A 315 -3.79 -23.47 33.22
CA ALA A 315 -2.75 -24.14 34.01
C ALA A 315 -2.39 -23.33 35.26
N LEU A 316 -2.21 -22.01 35.12
CA LEU A 316 -1.89 -21.12 36.24
C LEU A 316 -3.05 -21.01 37.22
N ALA A 317 -4.30 -20.90 36.75
CA ALA A 317 -5.48 -20.90 37.61
C ALA A 317 -5.59 -22.19 38.42
N TYR A 318 -5.34 -23.34 37.77
CA TYR A 318 -5.34 -24.64 38.44
C TYR A 318 -4.23 -24.73 39.50
N LEU A 319 -3.00 -24.32 39.16
CA LEU A 319 -1.87 -24.31 40.10
C LEU A 319 -2.13 -23.40 41.30
N LEU A 320 -2.56 -22.16 41.07
CA LEU A 320 -2.86 -21.23 42.15
C LEU A 320 -4.00 -21.75 43.04
N SER A 321 -5.07 -22.28 42.43
CA SER A 321 -6.19 -22.88 43.17
C SER A 321 -5.70 -24.01 44.07
N ARG A 322 -4.86 -24.91 43.54
CA ARG A 322 -4.40 -26.10 44.26
C ARG A 322 -3.34 -25.81 45.32
N TYR A 323 -2.40 -24.91 45.04
CA TYR A 323 -1.21 -24.71 45.88
C TYR A 323 -1.30 -23.49 46.80
N ILE A 324 -2.18 -22.52 46.53
CA ILE A 324 -2.30 -21.32 47.36
C ILE A 324 -3.70 -21.22 47.96
N PHE A 325 -4.74 -21.18 47.13
CA PHE A 325 -6.09 -20.87 47.62
C PHE A 325 -6.68 -22.01 48.45
N SER A 326 -6.63 -23.26 47.99
CA SER A 326 -7.22 -24.39 48.74
C SER A 326 -6.61 -24.59 50.15
N PRO A 327 -5.27 -24.52 50.35
CA PRO A 327 -4.69 -24.55 51.69
C PRO A 327 -5.13 -23.37 52.57
N VAL A 328 -5.25 -22.16 52.00
CA VAL A 328 -5.70 -20.97 52.73
C VAL A 328 -7.18 -21.09 53.13
N ASP A 329 -8.05 -21.55 52.23
CA ASP A 329 -9.48 -21.79 52.52
C ASP A 329 -9.66 -22.83 53.63
N THR A 330 -8.82 -23.87 53.62
CA THR A 330 -8.82 -24.91 54.68
C THR A 330 -8.45 -24.31 56.03
N LEU A 331 -7.40 -23.48 56.07
CA LEU A 331 -6.99 -22.77 57.29
C LEU A 331 -8.09 -21.80 57.75
N LEU A 332 -8.69 -21.02 56.86
CA LEU A 332 -9.78 -20.11 57.19
C LEU A 332 -10.98 -20.84 57.79
N ALA A 333 -11.33 -22.01 57.25
CA ALA A 333 -12.40 -22.84 57.81
C ALA A 333 -12.07 -23.35 59.22
N ASP A 334 -10.81 -23.74 59.47
CA ASP A 334 -10.38 -24.16 60.82
C ASP A 334 -10.41 -23.00 61.82
N LEU A 335 -10.03 -21.79 61.38
CA LEU A 335 -10.09 -20.58 62.19
C LEU A 335 -11.54 -20.17 62.51
N ASP A 336 -12.45 -20.30 61.55
CA ASP A 336 -13.87 -19.98 61.74
C ASP A 336 -14.49 -20.88 62.83
N GLU A 337 -14.18 -22.17 62.83
CA GLU A 337 -14.63 -23.13 63.86
C GLU A 337 -14.12 -22.77 65.26
N ILE A 338 -12.83 -22.40 65.36
CA ILE A 338 -12.23 -21.94 66.63
C ILE A 338 -12.90 -20.64 67.11
N SER A 339 -13.19 -19.72 66.19
CA SER A 339 -13.82 -18.43 66.51
C SER A 339 -15.24 -18.57 67.05
N ARG A 340 -15.95 -19.64 66.67
CA ARG A 340 -17.29 -19.98 67.19
C ARG A 340 -17.28 -20.59 68.60
N GLY A 341 -16.11 -20.66 69.24
CA GLY A 341 -15.94 -21.10 70.63
C GLY A 341 -15.44 -22.54 70.77
N ASN A 342 -15.25 -23.27 69.67
CA ASN A 342 -14.68 -24.62 69.71
C ASN A 342 -13.15 -24.57 69.79
N LEU A 343 -12.63 -24.20 70.97
CA LEU A 343 -11.19 -24.12 71.22
C LEU A 343 -10.48 -25.48 71.21
N ASN A 344 -11.21 -26.60 71.08
CA ASN A 344 -10.63 -27.94 70.98
C ASN A 344 -10.42 -28.39 69.53
N HIS A 345 -10.87 -27.59 68.55
CA HIS A 345 -10.65 -27.87 67.13
C HIS A 345 -9.15 -27.89 66.81
N GLN A 346 -8.70 -28.92 66.11
CA GLN A 346 -7.31 -29.05 65.66
C GLN A 346 -7.15 -28.47 64.26
N ILE A 347 -6.20 -27.55 64.12
CA ILE A 347 -5.85 -26.96 62.83
C ILE A 347 -5.18 -28.03 61.96
N ARG A 348 -5.68 -28.24 60.75
CA ARG A 348 -5.15 -29.26 59.85
C ARG A 348 -3.76 -28.85 59.34
N PRO A 349 -2.77 -29.76 59.32
CA PRO A 349 -1.44 -29.46 58.81
C PRO A 349 -1.51 -29.22 57.30
N SER A 350 -0.82 -28.18 56.84
CA SER A 350 -0.67 -27.87 55.43
C SER A 350 0.59 -28.51 54.86
N ARG A 351 0.61 -28.70 53.54
CA ARG A 351 1.83 -29.12 52.82
C ARG A 351 2.84 -27.98 52.66
N HIS A 352 2.43 -26.74 52.90
CA HIS A 352 3.23 -25.54 52.70
C HIS A 352 3.81 -25.05 54.03
N LEU A 353 5.12 -24.80 54.05
CA LEU A 353 5.85 -24.39 55.25
C LEU A 353 5.31 -23.07 55.81
N GLU A 354 5.00 -22.11 54.94
CA GLU A 354 4.50 -20.79 55.29
C GLU A 354 3.14 -20.89 56.00
N ILE A 355 2.26 -21.77 55.50
CA ILE A 355 0.95 -22.01 56.12
C ILE A 355 1.13 -22.73 57.47
N ASN A 356 2.05 -23.69 57.57
CA ASN A 356 2.36 -24.34 58.85
C ASN A 356 2.92 -23.37 59.88
N ARG A 357 3.75 -22.40 59.49
CA ARG A 357 4.20 -21.34 60.40
C ARG A 357 3.02 -20.52 60.95
N ILE A 358 2.00 -20.28 60.14
CA ILE A 358 0.78 -19.61 60.59
C ILE A 358 0.01 -20.53 61.54
N ASN A 359 -0.17 -21.81 61.18
CA ASN A 359 -0.80 -22.81 62.06
C ASN A 359 -0.15 -22.84 63.44
N ASP A 360 1.19 -22.89 63.51
CA ASP A 360 1.94 -22.94 64.77
C ASP A 360 1.77 -21.65 65.60
N ALA A 361 1.69 -20.49 64.96
CA ALA A 361 1.42 -19.23 65.64
C ALA A 361 0.00 -19.19 66.22
N VAL A 362 -1.00 -19.65 65.45
CA VAL A 362 -2.40 -19.71 65.88
C VAL A 362 -2.58 -20.74 66.99
N SER A 363 -1.99 -21.93 66.87
CA SER A 363 -2.07 -22.97 67.91
C SER A 363 -1.56 -22.47 69.25
N ARG A 364 -0.42 -21.75 69.27
CA ARG A 364 0.10 -21.11 70.49
C ARG A 364 -0.87 -20.07 71.06
N MET A 365 -1.54 -19.29 70.20
CA MET A 365 -2.56 -18.34 70.63
C MET A 365 -3.77 -19.05 71.26
N VAL A 366 -4.28 -20.12 70.64
CA VAL A 366 -5.42 -20.91 71.16
C VAL A 366 -5.08 -21.56 72.50
N GLU A 367 -3.85 -22.10 72.65
CA GLU A 367 -3.38 -22.63 73.92
C GLU A 367 -3.31 -21.56 75.03
N SER A 368 -2.81 -20.37 74.70
CA SER A 368 -2.79 -19.24 75.61
C SER A 368 -4.19 -18.86 76.09
N ILE A 369 -5.16 -18.73 75.16
CA ILE A 369 -6.56 -18.44 75.48
C ILE A 369 -7.16 -19.52 76.39
N ARG A 370 -6.95 -20.79 76.05
CA ARG A 370 -7.44 -21.93 76.86
C ARG A 370 -6.81 -21.90 78.26
N GLY A 371 -5.53 -21.57 78.36
CA GLY A 371 -4.82 -21.39 79.63
C GLY A 371 -5.43 -20.26 80.47
N SER A 372 -5.71 -19.10 79.86
CA SER A 372 -6.37 -17.97 80.52
C SER A 372 -7.76 -18.35 81.03
N ILE A 373 -8.60 -19.01 80.21
CA ILE A 373 -9.94 -19.47 80.63
C ILE A 373 -9.84 -20.42 81.82
N ARG A 374 -8.98 -21.44 81.75
CA ARG A 374 -8.78 -22.38 82.87
C ARG A 374 -8.29 -21.68 84.13
N SER A 375 -7.36 -20.74 84.00
CA SER A 375 -6.87 -19.97 85.14
C SER A 375 -7.98 -19.12 85.77
N LEU A 376 -8.86 -18.57 84.94
CA LEU A 376 -10.04 -17.82 85.38
C LEU A 376 -11.03 -18.73 86.11
N GLU A 377 -11.39 -19.88 85.52
CA GLU A 377 -12.27 -20.88 86.15
C GLU A 377 -11.71 -21.39 87.49
N ILE A 378 -10.39 -21.66 87.56
CA ILE A 378 -9.73 -22.05 88.81
C ILE A 378 -9.78 -20.91 89.84
N SER A 379 -9.55 -19.67 89.40
CA SER A 379 -9.62 -18.50 90.29
C SER A 379 -11.04 -18.26 90.80
N GLU A 380 -12.06 -18.42 89.95
CA GLU A 380 -13.46 -18.29 90.29
C GLU A 380 -13.88 -19.41 91.25
N LYS A 381 -13.51 -20.66 90.97
CA LYS A 381 -13.77 -21.80 91.86
C LYS A 381 -13.09 -21.62 93.21
N ARG A 382 -11.85 -21.11 93.24
CA ARG A 382 -11.12 -20.80 94.47
C ARG A 382 -11.81 -19.67 95.24
N TYR A 383 -12.20 -18.59 94.57
CA TYR A 383 -12.97 -17.49 95.16
C TYR A 383 -14.30 -17.99 95.73
N SER A 384 -15.09 -18.73 94.95
CA SER A 384 -16.37 -19.33 95.36
C SER A 384 -16.19 -20.24 96.57
N THR A 385 -15.15 -21.10 96.59
CA THR A 385 -14.87 -21.99 97.73
C THR A 385 -14.50 -21.18 98.98
N LEU A 386 -13.64 -20.17 98.86
CA LEU A 386 -13.26 -19.30 99.98
C LEU A 386 -14.47 -18.49 100.49
N PHE A 387 -15.27 -17.94 99.59
CA PHE A 387 -16.48 -17.17 99.90
C PHE A 387 -17.52 -18.04 100.62
N SER A 388 -17.82 -19.23 100.09
CA SER A 388 -18.81 -20.16 100.66
C SER A 388 -18.37 -20.77 101.99
N ASN A 389 -17.07 -20.98 102.21
CA ASN A 389 -16.54 -21.58 103.45
C ASN A 389 -15.99 -20.55 104.45
N ALA A 390 -16.12 -19.25 104.19
CA ALA A 390 -15.73 -18.22 105.14
C ALA A 390 -16.62 -18.27 106.39
N SER A 391 -16.00 -18.16 107.57
CA SER A 391 -16.68 -18.20 108.87
C SER A 391 -17.44 -16.91 109.18
N ASP A 392 -17.04 -15.80 108.57
CA ASP A 392 -17.71 -14.50 108.70
C ASP A 392 -18.81 -14.34 107.65
N ALA A 393 -19.88 -13.62 108.01
CA ALA A 393 -20.95 -13.25 107.09
C ALA A 393 -20.45 -12.24 106.05
N ILE A 394 -20.41 -12.65 104.77
CA ILE A 394 -19.98 -11.80 103.65
C ILE A 394 -21.18 -11.50 102.76
N ILE A 395 -21.51 -10.20 102.65
CA ILE A 395 -22.64 -9.71 101.86
C ILE A 395 -22.12 -8.65 100.86
N LEU A 396 -22.34 -8.89 99.58
CA LEU A 396 -22.06 -7.95 98.50
C LEU A 396 -23.32 -7.15 98.16
N TRP A 397 -23.29 -5.84 98.39
CA TRP A 397 -24.41 -4.92 98.17
C TRP A 397 -24.05 -3.89 97.10
N ASN A 398 -24.92 -3.69 96.10
CA ASN A 398 -24.68 -2.74 94.99
C ASN A 398 -25.23 -1.33 95.24
N GLY A 399 -25.86 -1.10 96.40
CA GLY A 399 -26.61 0.12 96.71
C GLY A 399 -28.13 -0.03 96.55
N GLN A 400 -28.63 -0.99 95.76
CA GLN A 400 -30.09 -1.24 95.61
C GLN A 400 -30.55 -2.59 96.17
N ARG A 401 -29.74 -3.64 96.04
CA ARG A 401 -30.06 -4.99 96.54
C ARG A 401 -28.80 -5.79 96.85
N VAL A 402 -28.95 -6.83 97.68
CA VAL A 402 -27.90 -7.82 97.89
C VAL A 402 -27.67 -8.57 96.58
N ILE A 403 -26.43 -8.59 96.12
CA ILE A 403 -26.01 -9.23 94.87
C ILE A 403 -25.60 -10.68 95.15
N HIS A 404 -24.80 -10.90 96.19
CA HIS A 404 -24.32 -12.21 96.63
C HIS A 404 -24.18 -12.20 98.16
N ALA A 405 -24.53 -13.30 98.80
CA ALA A 405 -24.28 -13.53 100.22
C ALA A 405 -23.79 -14.96 100.41
N ASN A 406 -22.80 -15.18 101.27
CA ASN A 406 -22.30 -16.51 101.57
C ASN A 406 -23.20 -17.24 102.59
N PRO A 407 -23.08 -18.58 102.73
CA PRO A 407 -23.92 -19.36 103.65
C PRO A 407 -23.87 -18.87 105.10
N ALA A 408 -22.72 -18.39 105.59
CA ALA A 408 -22.55 -17.85 106.94
C ALA A 408 -23.35 -16.56 107.21
N ALA A 409 -23.81 -15.86 106.18
CA ALA A 409 -24.67 -14.67 106.32
C ALA A 409 -26.15 -15.01 106.57
N PHE A 410 -26.54 -16.28 106.46
CA PHE A 410 -27.91 -16.76 106.67
C PHE A 410 -28.09 -17.60 107.94
N THR A 411 -27.00 -17.80 108.68
CA THR A 411 -26.95 -18.41 110.02
C THR A 411 -26.71 -17.34 111.06
#